data_AF-A0A6G0M6L9-F1
#
_entry.id   AF-A0A6G0M6L9-F1
#
_cell.length_a   1.000
_cell.length_b   1.000
_cell.length_c   1.000
_cell.angle_alpha   90.00
_cell.angle_beta   90.00
_cell.angle_gamma   90.00
#
_symmetry.space_group_name_H-M   'P 1'
#
loop_
_entity.id
_entity.type
_entity.pdbx_description
1 polymer ?
#
loop_
_entity_poly.entity_id
_entity_poly.type
_entity_poly.pdbx_seq_one_letter_code
_entity_poly.pdbx_strand_id
1 'polypeptide(L)'
;MERMLDAFKTNITPAQAMKLFTAPKDAKRSWPYHYMYLVAISEATGSSADYLVLNNIVLYASPQLRTVLMAKVDQSRTDYLQHAEELAHFAQSAREQLPAQGDAELP
;
A
#
# COMPACT_ATOMS: atom_id res chain seq x y z
N MET A 1 19.47 -4.12 -24.98
CA MET A 1 17.99 -4.05 -24.96
C MET A 1 17.48 -3.26 -23.75
N GLU A 2 18.16 -3.27 -22.60
CA GLU A 2 17.77 -2.51 -21.39
C GLU A 2 17.69 -0.99 -21.56
N ARG A 3 18.63 -0.36 -22.29
CA ARG A 3 18.64 1.10 -22.51
C ARG A 3 17.42 1.64 -23.27
N MET A 4 16.80 0.81 -24.11
CA MET A 4 15.61 1.23 -24.85
C MET A 4 14.38 1.24 -23.93
N LEU A 5 14.26 0.25 -23.03
CA LEU A 5 13.19 0.18 -22.03
C LEU A 5 13.26 1.35 -21.05
N ASP A 6 14.46 1.77 -20.65
CA ASP A 6 14.64 2.91 -19.75
C ASP A 6 14.13 4.24 -20.33
N ALA A 7 14.22 4.42 -21.66
CA ALA A 7 13.68 5.59 -22.36
C ALA A 7 12.14 5.57 -22.47
N PHE A 8 11.51 4.40 -22.33
CA PHE A 8 10.05 4.21 -22.33
C PHE A 8 9.47 4.04 -20.92
N LYS A 9 10.30 4.01 -19.87
CA LYS A 9 9.82 4.04 -18.49
C LYS A 9 9.17 5.40 -18.25
N THR A 10 7.85 5.37 -18.12
CA THR A 10 7.07 6.52 -17.64
C THR A 10 7.48 6.76 -16.19
N ASN A 11 8.53 7.57 -15.99
CA ASN A 11 9.00 7.91 -14.66
C ASN A 11 7.99 8.88 -14.04
N ILE A 12 7.22 8.38 -13.09
CA ILE A 12 6.31 9.21 -12.31
C ILE A 12 7.19 10.06 -11.38
N THR A 13 6.98 11.38 -11.35
CA THR A 13 7.75 12.24 -10.45
C THR A 13 7.44 11.89 -8.98
N PRO A 14 8.36 12.13 -8.03
CA PRO A 14 8.09 11.89 -6.61
C PRO A 14 6.82 12.57 -6.10
N ALA A 15 6.50 13.77 -6.60
CA ALA A 15 5.28 14.50 -6.25
C ALA A 15 4.01 13.79 -6.76
N GLN A 16 4.03 13.27 -7.99
CA GLN A 16 2.92 12.49 -8.54
C GLN A 16 2.77 11.14 -7.83
N ALA A 17 3.89 10.47 -7.52
CA ALA A 17 3.91 9.23 -6.77
C ALA A 17 3.30 9.43 -5.38
N MET A 18 3.69 10.48 -4.67
CA MET A 18 3.12 10.82 -3.36
C MET A 18 1.60 11.00 -3.44
N LYS A 19 1.09 11.71 -4.46
CA LYS A 19 -0.35 11.87 -4.66
C LYS A 19 -1.07 10.52 -4.86
N LEU A 20 -0.43 9.58 -5.56
CA LEU A 20 -1.00 8.24 -5.77
C LEU A 20 -0.92 7.37 -4.50
N PHE A 21 0.15 7.52 -3.71
CA PHE A 21 0.34 6.87 -2.42
C PHE A 21 -0.55 7.41 -1.30
N THR A 22 -1.08 8.63 -1.39
CA THR A 22 -2.00 9.17 -0.37
C THR A 22 -3.47 9.05 -0.76
N ALA A 23 -3.76 8.52 -1.95
CA ALA A 23 -5.12 8.27 -2.37
C ALA A 23 -5.76 7.17 -1.51
N PRO A 24 -7.01 7.35 -1.05
CA PRO A 24 -7.75 6.29 -0.36
C PRO A 24 -7.84 5.02 -1.20
N LYS A 25 -7.79 3.86 -0.56
CA LYS A 25 -8.08 2.59 -1.22
C LYS A 25 -9.54 2.57 -1.68
N ASP A 26 -9.78 2.20 -2.93
CA ASP A 26 -11.13 1.89 -3.42
C ASP A 26 -11.80 0.84 -2.52
N ALA A 27 -13.00 1.13 -1.99
CA ALA A 27 -13.73 0.23 -1.11
C ALA A 27 -13.97 -1.17 -1.72
N LYS A 28 -14.16 -1.24 -3.04
CA LYS A 28 -14.37 -2.50 -3.78
C LYS A 28 -13.08 -3.30 -4.01
N ARG A 29 -11.92 -2.67 -3.89
CA ARG A 29 -10.62 -3.31 -4.06
C ARG A 29 -10.22 -4.06 -2.80
N SER A 30 -9.76 -5.31 -2.95
CA SER A 30 -9.17 -6.07 -1.84
C SER A 30 -7.81 -5.49 -1.44
N TRP A 31 -7.38 -5.76 -0.22
CA TRP A 31 -6.06 -5.32 0.25
C TRP A 31 -4.89 -5.89 -0.56
N PRO A 32 -4.87 -7.19 -0.96
CA PRO A 32 -3.83 -7.72 -1.84
C PRO A 32 -3.78 -7.03 -3.21
N TYR A 33 -4.92 -6.75 -3.83
CA TYR A 33 -4.93 -5.99 -5.10
C TYR A 33 -4.49 -4.54 -4.91
N HIS A 34 -4.79 -3.94 -3.76
CA HIS A 34 -4.29 -2.60 -3.42
C HIS A 34 -2.77 -2.60 -3.21
N TYR A 35 -2.22 -3.62 -2.55
CA TYR A 35 -0.77 -3.82 -2.45
C TYR A 35 -0.10 -3.88 -3.83
N MET A 36 -0.62 -4.67 -4.76
CA MET A 36 -0.07 -4.73 -6.13
C MET A 36 -0.08 -3.37 -6.84
N TYR A 37 -1.14 -2.56 -6.64
CA TYR A 37 -1.20 -1.20 -7.16
C TYR A 37 -0.12 -0.29 -6.56
N LEU A 38 0.13 -0.39 -5.24
CA LEU A 38 1.17 0.39 -4.56
C LEU A 38 2.58 -0.03 -5.00
N VAL A 39 2.83 -1.33 -5.22
CA VAL A 39 4.10 -1.82 -5.76
C VAL A 39 4.35 -1.24 -7.14
N ALA A 40 3.35 -1.25 -8.02
CA ALA A 40 3.47 -0.65 -9.35
C ALA A 40 3.82 0.86 -9.30
N ILE A 41 3.30 1.60 -8.32
CA ILE A 41 3.69 3.00 -8.10
C ILE A 41 5.14 3.10 -7.62
N SER A 42 5.56 2.25 -6.66
CA SER A 42 6.95 2.24 -6.18
C SER A 42 7.93 1.99 -7.32
N GLU A 43 7.67 0.96 -8.13
CA GLU A 43 8.48 0.61 -9.31
C GLU A 43 8.54 1.75 -10.33
N ALA A 44 7.40 2.39 -10.63
CA ALA A 44 7.33 3.54 -11.54
C ALA A 44 8.00 4.82 -10.99
N THR A 45 8.34 4.84 -9.69
CA THR A 45 9.09 5.90 -9.01
C THR A 45 10.57 5.54 -8.84
N GLY A 46 11.01 4.37 -9.32
CA GLY A 46 12.40 3.90 -9.21
C GLY A 46 12.71 3.12 -7.92
N SER A 47 11.69 2.50 -7.30
CA SER A 47 11.81 1.60 -6.13
C SER A 47 12.40 2.24 -4.87
N SER A 48 12.59 3.57 -4.83
CA SER A 48 13.03 4.29 -3.63
C SER A 48 11.92 4.51 -2.60
N ALA A 49 10.72 3.97 -2.85
CA ALA A 49 9.49 4.26 -2.14
C ALA A 49 8.87 3.03 -1.45
N ASP A 50 9.60 1.93 -1.31
CA ASP A 50 9.06 0.66 -0.78
C ASP A 50 8.51 0.79 0.65
N TYR A 51 9.13 1.62 1.48
CA TYR A 51 8.61 1.92 2.83
C TYR A 51 7.26 2.66 2.79
N LEU A 52 6.96 3.40 1.71
CA LEU A 52 5.66 4.06 1.53
C LEU A 52 4.55 3.06 1.21
N VAL A 53 4.87 1.93 0.58
CA VAL A 53 3.91 0.84 0.36
C VAL A 53 3.44 0.29 1.71
N LEU A 54 4.38 -0.04 2.60
CA LEU A 54 4.06 -0.50 3.96
C LEU A 54 3.27 0.55 4.74
N ASN A 55 3.74 1.79 4.74
CA ASN A 55 3.04 2.87 5.44
C ASN A 55 1.62 3.08 4.92
N ASN A 56 1.38 2.95 3.62
CA ASN A 56 0.04 3.13 3.07
C ASN A 56 -0.93 2.06 3.59
N ILE A 57 -0.52 0.79 3.57
CA ILE A 57 -1.34 -0.34 4.05
C ILE A 57 -1.81 -0.12 5.50
N VAL A 58 -0.95 0.43 6.34
CA VAL A 58 -1.26 0.69 7.75
C VAL A 58 -2.05 1.99 7.94
N LEU A 59 -1.56 3.11 7.42
CA LEU A 59 -2.09 4.44 7.74
C LEU A 59 -3.48 4.71 7.16
N TYR A 60 -3.76 4.19 5.97
CA TYR A 60 -5.01 4.41 5.22
C TYR A 60 -6.04 3.29 5.41
N ALA A 61 -5.76 2.33 6.29
CA ALA A 61 -6.78 1.40 6.74
C ALA A 61 -7.82 2.12 7.62
N SER A 62 -9.04 1.57 7.66
CA SER A 62 -10.09 2.00 8.60
C SER A 62 -9.53 2.05 10.03
N PRO A 63 -9.99 2.93 10.92
CA PRO A 63 -9.42 3.10 12.26
C PRO A 63 -9.23 1.80 13.05
N GLN A 64 -10.23 0.91 13.03
CA GLN A 64 -10.20 -0.39 13.72
C GLN A 64 -9.14 -1.32 13.12
N LEU A 65 -9.14 -1.47 11.79
CA LEU A 65 -8.16 -2.28 11.09
C LEU A 65 -6.74 -1.74 11.25
N ARG A 66 -6.56 -0.41 11.21
CA ARG A 66 -5.28 0.25 11.44
C ARG A 66 -4.70 -0.09 12.81
N THR A 67 -5.52 -0.09 13.87
CA THR A 67 -5.05 -0.49 15.22
C THR A 67 -4.50 -1.92 15.21
N VAL A 68 -5.20 -2.85 14.55
CA VAL A 68 -4.75 -4.25 14.47
C VAL A 68 -3.48 -4.38 13.62
N LEU A 69 -3.40 -3.64 12.51
CA LEU A 69 -2.22 -3.62 11.64
C LEU A 69 -1.01 -3.03 12.35
N MET A 70 -1.15 -1.91 13.05
CA MET A 70 -0.07 -1.29 13.83
C MET A 70 0.50 -2.23 14.88
N ALA A 71 -0.32 -3.09 15.49
CA ALA A 71 0.14 -4.11 16.44
C ALA A 71 0.91 -5.26 15.76
N LYS A 72 0.76 -5.44 14.45
CA LYS A 72 1.47 -6.46 13.66
C LYS A 72 2.68 -5.94 12.91
N VAL A 73 2.83 -4.63 12.76
CA VAL A 73 4.00 -4.04 12.10
C VAL A 73 5.25 -4.39 12.89
N ASP A 74 6.23 -4.98 12.21
CA ASP A 74 7.56 -5.21 12.76
C ASP A 74 8.48 -4.08 12.28
N GLN A 75 8.85 -3.20 13.21
CA GLN A 75 9.71 -2.04 12.92
C GLN A 75 11.19 -2.41 12.70
N SER A 76 11.59 -3.64 13.01
CA SER A 76 12.96 -4.13 12.81
C SER A 76 13.20 -4.65 11.38
N ARG A 77 12.13 -4.93 10.64
CA ARG A 77 12.18 -5.42 9.26
C ARG A 77 12.56 -4.33 8.28
N THR A 78 13.34 -4.72 7.28
CA THR A 78 13.79 -3.86 6.16
C THR A 78 13.27 -4.34 4.81
N ASP A 79 12.67 -5.53 4.77
CA ASP A 79 11.99 -6.12 3.62
C ASP A 79 10.56 -5.56 3.47
N TYR A 80 10.45 -4.25 3.27
CA TYR A 80 9.18 -3.51 3.33
C TYR A 80 8.08 -4.05 2.43
N LEU A 81 8.41 -4.49 1.21
CA LEU A 81 7.43 -5.02 0.26
C LEU A 81 6.85 -6.36 0.72
N GLN A 82 7.71 -7.28 1.15
CA GLN A 82 7.27 -8.57 1.68
C GLN A 82 6.44 -8.38 2.96
N HIS A 83 6.86 -7.47 3.84
CA HIS A 83 6.09 -7.15 5.04
C HIS A 83 4.73 -6.52 4.70
N ALA A 84 4.67 -5.63 3.70
CA ALA A 84 3.43 -5.04 3.23
C ALA A 84 2.48 -6.07 2.59
N GLU A 85 3.01 -7.04 1.86
CA GLU A 85 2.25 -8.15 1.28
C GLU A 85 1.58 -9.01 2.37
N GLU A 86 2.36 -9.44 3.36
CA GLU A 86 1.87 -10.19 4.51
C GLU A 86 0.76 -9.44 5.25
N LEU A 87 0.97 -8.13 5.50
CA LEU A 87 -0.03 -7.28 6.13
C LEU A 87 -1.26 -7.05 5.25
N ALA A 88 -1.13 -6.99 3.93
CA ALA A 88 -2.27 -6.87 3.02
C ALA A 88 -3.15 -8.13 3.02
N HIS A 89 -2.53 -9.31 3.04
CA HIS A 89 -3.26 -10.57 3.20
C HIS A 89 -3.95 -10.66 4.57
N PHE A 90 -3.26 -10.27 5.63
CA PHE A 90 -3.85 -10.20 6.96
C PHE A 90 -5.00 -9.18 7.03
N ALA A 91 -4.84 -8.00 6.43
CA ALA A 91 -5.86 -6.96 6.41
C ALA A 91 -7.15 -7.45 5.75
N GLN A 92 -7.03 -8.24 4.67
CA GLN A 92 -8.17 -8.81 3.98
C GLN A 92 -8.96 -9.78 4.88
N SER A 93 -8.27 -10.67 5.60
CA SER A 93 -8.92 -11.65 6.48
C SER A 93 -9.44 -11.02 7.77
N ALA A 94 -8.75 -10.01 8.32
CA ALA A 94 -9.19 -9.27 9.50
C ALA A 94 -10.44 -8.43 9.21
N ARG A 95 -10.55 -7.83 8.01
CA ARG A 95 -11.77 -7.09 7.61
C ARG A 95 -13.02 -7.97 7.62
N GLU A 96 -12.90 -9.24 7.26
CA GLU A 96 -14.01 -10.20 7.24
C GLU A 96 -14.47 -10.61 8.65
N GLN A 97 -13.60 -10.43 9.66
CA GLN A 97 -13.86 -10.80 11.05
C GLN A 97 -14.29 -9.62 11.91
N LEU A 98 -13.97 -8.39 11.50
CA LEU A 98 -14.37 -7.18 12.20
C LEU A 98 -15.82 -6.83 11.87
N PRO A 99 -16.64 -6.38 12.85
CA PRO A 99 -17.99 -5.92 12.56
C PRO A 99 -17.92 -4.78 11.55
N ALA A 100 -18.78 -4.83 10.53
CA ALA A 100 -18.86 -3.81 9.48
C ALA A 100 -19.28 -2.46 10.08
N GLN A 101 -18.33 -1.66 10.54
CA GLN A 101 -18.47 -0.21 10.52
C GLN A 101 -17.97 0.23 9.15
N GLY A 102 -18.91 0.72 8.34
CA GLY A 102 -18.72 0.95 6.91
C GLY A 102 -17.45 1.73 6.59
N ASP A 103 -16.88 1.41 5.44
CA ASP A 103 -15.84 2.16 4.74
C ASP A 103 -16.36 3.56 4.28
N ALA A 104 -17.13 4.25 5.13
CA ALA A 104 -17.62 5.60 4.92
C ALA A 104 -16.61 6.60 5.48
N GLU A 105 -15.79 7.08 4.55
CA GLU A 105 -15.31 8.46 4.39
C GLU A 105 -15.11 9.30 5.67
N LEU A 106 -13.85 9.67 5.92
CA LEU A 106 -13.56 10.97 6.50
C LEU A 106 -13.33 11.97 5.33
N PRO A 107 -13.86 13.20 5.42
CA PRO A 107 -13.78 14.23 4.39
C PRO A 107 -12.36 14.72 4.10
#